data_AF-A0A7C7PVA1-F1
#
_entry.id   AF-A0A7C7PVA1-F1
#
_cell.length_a   1.000
_cell.length_b   1.000
_cell.length_c   1.000
_cell.angle_alpha   90.00
_cell.angle_beta   90.00
_cell.angle_gamma   90.00
#
_symmetry.space_group_name_H-M   'P 1'
#
loop_
_entity.id
_entity.type
_entity.pdbx_description
1 polymer ?
#
loop_
_entity_poly.entity_id
_entity_poly.type
_entity_poly.pdbx_seq_one_letter_code
_entity_poly.pdbx_strand_id
1 'polypeptide(L)'
;MKVVIACDSFKGSASAKEVGEALRDGILHIFQDAHVDVVPVADGGEGTVQALVDATGGKFITIRATDPLGGKVDATFGILGDGRTAVIEMAAASGLPLVPVDKRNPWVTTTYGTGEMIKAALEHGCRRIIVGIGGSATNDAGAGMAQALGVQLLDADGKQIGFGGGELGRLHRIDMSTLDPRINETEVIVACDVDNPLTGERGAAYVYSPQKGATPEMVAKLDANLRHFAEIVRRDLNKDIEHVPGAGAAGGLGAGLM
;
A
#
# COMPACT_ATOMS: atom_id res chain seq x y z
N MET A 1 26.59 14.78 27.16
CA MET A 1 25.16 15.02 26.80
C MET A 1 24.72 13.88 25.90
N LYS A 2 23.48 13.39 26.02
CA LYS A 2 22.93 12.39 25.09
C LYS A 2 21.76 13.01 24.33
N VAL A 3 21.80 12.94 23.00
CA VAL A 3 20.78 13.48 22.10
C VAL A 3 20.27 12.35 21.22
N VAL A 4 18.95 12.26 21.06
CA VAL A 4 18.31 11.40 20.06
C VAL A 4 17.70 12.30 19.01
N ILE A 5 18.07 12.09 17.75
CA ILE A 5 17.49 12.75 16.59
C ILE A 5 16.51 11.77 15.96
N ALA A 6 15.22 12.02 16.18
CA ALA A 6 14.13 11.27 15.56
C ALA A 6 13.37 12.20 14.61
N CYS A 7 13.73 12.17 13.33
CA CYS A 7 13.16 13.04 12.30
C CYS A 7 12.66 12.25 11.10
N ASP A 8 11.65 12.81 10.44
CA ASP A 8 11.11 12.31 9.18
C ASP A 8 11.83 12.94 7.98
N SER A 9 11.56 12.42 6.79
CA SER A 9 12.05 12.92 5.53
C SER A 9 11.54 14.33 5.21
N PHE A 10 12.32 15.06 4.42
CA PHE A 10 11.84 16.26 3.73
C PHE A 10 11.36 15.81 2.35
N LYS A 11 10.05 15.57 2.25
CA LYS A 11 9.41 14.99 1.06
C LYS A 11 9.86 15.66 -0.24
N GLY A 12 10.39 14.86 -1.18
CA GLY A 12 10.91 15.33 -2.46
C GLY A 12 12.26 16.05 -2.39
N SER A 13 12.94 16.03 -1.24
CA SER A 13 14.22 16.70 -1.01
C SER A 13 15.27 15.80 -0.39
N ALA A 14 15.05 15.29 0.83
CA ALA A 14 16.04 14.52 1.58
C ALA A 14 15.36 13.42 2.42
N SER A 15 16.00 12.26 2.51
CA SER A 15 15.56 11.15 3.35
C SER A 15 15.65 11.49 4.85
N ALA A 16 14.86 10.79 5.67
CA ALA A 16 14.92 10.93 7.13
C ALA A 16 16.34 10.73 7.69
N LYS A 17 17.12 9.85 7.05
CA LYS A 17 18.53 9.59 7.39
C LYS A 17 19.42 10.79 7.05
N GLU A 18 19.31 11.35 5.86
CA GLU A 18 20.10 12.53 5.44
C GLU A 18 19.80 13.74 6.33
N VAL A 19 18.51 13.98 6.64
CA VAL A 19 18.10 15.02 7.59
C VAL A 19 18.72 14.77 8.97
N GLY A 20 18.65 13.53 9.45
CA GLY A 20 19.18 13.15 10.75
C GLY A 20 20.69 13.31 10.87
N GLU A 21 21.46 12.90 9.86
CA GLU A 21 22.92 13.07 9.84
C GLU A 21 23.31 14.55 9.74
N ALA A 22 22.60 15.35 8.94
CA ALA A 22 22.87 16.80 8.86
C ALA A 22 22.63 17.51 10.22
N LEU A 23 21.58 17.11 10.95
CA LEU A 23 21.32 17.61 12.30
C LEU A 23 22.40 17.16 13.29
N ARG A 24 22.86 15.91 13.18
CA ARG A 24 23.95 15.37 14.00
C ARG A 24 25.24 16.15 13.80
N ASP A 25 25.61 16.43 12.56
CA ASP A 25 26.81 17.21 12.22
C ASP A 25 26.74 18.61 12.84
N GLY A 26 25.59 19.28 12.75
CA GLY A 26 25.37 20.58 13.38
C GLY A 26 25.50 20.55 14.92
N ILE A 27 25.00 19.50 15.56
CA ILE A 27 25.10 19.34 17.02
C ILE A 27 26.55 19.09 17.44
N LEU A 28 27.25 18.18 16.76
CA LEU A 28 28.64 17.83 17.06
C LEU A 28 29.61 18.98 16.78
N HIS A 29 29.24 19.90 15.88
CA HIS A 29 30.02 21.12 15.65
C HIS A 29 30.12 22.02 16.90
N ILE A 30 29.05 22.08 17.72
CA ILE A 30 29.00 22.90 18.94
C ILE A 30 29.32 22.07 20.19
N PHE A 31 28.79 20.85 20.27
CA PHE A 31 28.93 19.96 21.42
C PHE A 31 29.73 18.71 21.01
N GLN A 32 31.05 18.85 20.90
CA GLN A 32 31.95 17.81 20.38
C GLN A 32 31.91 16.49 21.16
N ASP A 33 31.64 16.54 22.48
CA ASP A 33 31.54 15.36 23.34
C ASP A 33 30.10 14.82 23.49
N ALA A 34 29.14 15.30 22.68
CA ALA A 34 27.78 14.80 22.71
C ALA A 34 27.69 13.39 22.09
N HIS A 35 26.94 12.50 22.74
CA HIS A 35 26.53 11.23 22.14
C HIS A 35 25.22 11.46 21.39
N VAL A 36 25.25 11.36 20.06
CA VAL A 36 24.11 11.66 19.19
C VAL A 36 23.68 10.41 18.44
N ASP A 37 22.48 9.93 18.73
CA ASP A 37 21.86 8.78 18.06
C ASP A 37 20.87 9.28 17.01
N VAL A 38 21.08 8.94 15.73
CA VAL A 38 20.12 9.23 14.65
C VAL A 38 19.19 8.04 14.48
N VAL A 39 17.89 8.28 14.65
CA VAL A 39 16.84 7.28 14.55
C VAL A 39 15.84 7.77 13.49
N PRO A 40 16.03 7.40 12.21
CA PRO A 40 15.07 7.76 11.16
C PRO A 40 13.67 7.28 11.53
N VAL A 41 12.68 8.17 11.46
CA VAL A 41 11.27 7.82 11.64
C VAL A 41 10.53 7.97 10.32
N ALA A 42 9.41 7.26 10.20
CA ALA A 42 8.50 7.35 9.07
C ALA A 42 7.07 7.13 9.55
N ASP A 43 6.11 7.66 8.81
CA ASP A 43 4.68 7.65 9.14
C ASP A 43 3.89 6.53 8.44
N GLY A 44 4.57 5.60 7.76
CA GLY A 44 3.96 4.59 6.89
C GLY A 44 3.95 4.99 5.42
N GLY A 45 4.42 6.19 5.08
CA GLY A 45 4.70 6.64 3.74
C GLY A 45 6.08 6.24 3.22
N GLU A 46 6.58 7.06 2.29
CA GLU A 46 7.88 6.88 1.63
C GLU A 46 9.04 6.85 2.65
N GLY A 47 9.89 5.82 2.57
CA GLY A 47 11.07 5.69 3.42
C GLY A 47 10.86 4.90 4.71
N THR A 48 9.65 4.42 4.97
CA THR A 48 9.32 3.51 6.08
C THR A 48 10.13 2.22 6.02
N VAL A 49 10.25 1.61 4.84
CA VAL A 49 11.03 0.38 4.65
C VAL A 49 12.49 0.63 5.00
N GLN A 50 13.08 1.72 4.49
CA GLN A 50 14.48 2.08 4.75
C GLN A 50 14.72 2.30 6.25
N ALA A 51 13.86 3.11 6.89
CA ALA A 51 13.98 3.44 8.30
C ALA A 51 13.94 2.19 9.20
N LEU A 52 12.98 1.29 8.97
CA LEU A 52 12.82 0.09 9.79
C LEU A 52 13.89 -0.97 9.52
N VAL A 53 14.33 -1.12 8.27
CA VAL A 53 15.44 -2.03 7.94
C VAL A 53 16.74 -1.54 8.58
N ASP A 54 17.08 -0.26 8.45
CA ASP A 54 18.29 0.33 9.05
C ASP A 54 18.25 0.21 10.58
N ALA A 55 17.11 0.51 11.21
CA ALA A 55 16.96 0.46 12.66
C ALA A 55 17.06 -0.96 13.25
N THR A 56 16.76 -1.99 12.47
CA THR A 56 16.73 -3.39 12.95
C THR A 56 17.90 -4.23 12.44
N GLY A 57 18.75 -3.71 11.56
CA GLY A 57 19.77 -4.52 10.88
C GLY A 57 19.14 -5.57 9.96
N GLY A 58 18.00 -5.24 9.36
CA GLY A 58 17.28 -6.10 8.41
C GLY A 58 17.96 -6.19 7.05
N LYS A 59 17.20 -6.65 6.05
CA LYS A 59 17.64 -6.73 4.65
C LYS A 59 16.55 -6.32 3.68
N PHE A 60 16.97 -5.78 2.54
CA PHE A 60 16.09 -5.49 1.42
C PHE A 60 15.93 -6.71 0.51
N ILE A 61 14.72 -6.89 -0.01
CA ILE A 61 14.38 -7.90 -1.01
C ILE A 61 13.75 -7.17 -2.19
N THR A 62 14.29 -7.39 -3.39
CA THR A 62 13.77 -6.82 -4.64
C THR A 62 13.18 -7.92 -5.50
N ILE A 63 11.96 -7.69 -6.00
CA ILE A 63 11.25 -8.61 -6.90
C ILE A 63 10.81 -7.87 -8.17
N ARG A 64 10.62 -8.63 -9.25
CA ARG A 64 10.01 -8.10 -10.48
C ARG A 64 8.48 -8.18 -10.38
N ALA A 65 7.86 -7.10 -9.89
CA ALA A 65 6.41 -7.01 -9.68
C ALA A 65 5.69 -6.36 -10.88
N THR A 66 4.37 -6.50 -10.89
CA THR A 66 3.45 -5.86 -11.83
C THR A 66 3.26 -4.40 -11.43
N ASP A 67 3.53 -3.47 -12.34
CA ASP A 67 3.35 -2.04 -12.08
C ASP A 67 1.86 -1.62 -12.15
N PRO A 68 1.48 -0.37 -11.81
CA PRO A 68 0.09 0.03 -11.83
C PRO A 68 -0.59 -0.11 -13.20
N LEU A 69 0.14 -0.04 -14.31
CA LEU A 69 -0.40 -0.13 -15.67
C LEU A 69 -0.31 -1.56 -16.26
N GLY A 70 0.06 -2.55 -15.44
CA GLY A 70 0.21 -3.95 -15.87
C GLY A 70 1.57 -4.28 -16.48
N GLY A 71 2.51 -3.33 -16.51
CA GLY A 71 3.90 -3.56 -16.90
C GLY A 71 4.69 -4.25 -15.79
N LYS A 72 6.03 -4.16 -15.85
CA LYS A 72 6.90 -4.74 -14.83
C LYS A 72 7.85 -3.70 -14.25
N VAL A 73 7.96 -3.69 -12.93
CA VAL A 73 8.83 -2.82 -12.12
C VAL A 73 9.66 -3.65 -11.15
N ASP A 74 10.85 -3.17 -10.81
CA ASP A 74 11.62 -3.72 -9.68
C ASP A 74 11.10 -3.07 -8.40
N ALA A 75 10.38 -3.85 -7.60
CA ALA A 75 9.78 -3.41 -6.34
C ALA A 75 10.58 -3.97 -5.17
N THR A 76 10.91 -3.11 -4.20
CA THR A 76 11.72 -3.47 -3.04
C THR A 76 10.89 -3.40 -1.76
N PHE A 77 11.03 -4.41 -0.90
CA PHE A 77 10.50 -4.44 0.46
C PHE A 77 11.59 -4.85 1.45
N GLY A 78 11.32 -4.71 2.74
CA GLY A 78 12.26 -5.02 3.82
C GLY A 78 11.85 -6.26 4.61
N ILE A 79 12.84 -7.03 5.07
CA ILE A 79 12.68 -8.00 6.15
C ILE A 79 13.48 -7.48 7.34
N LEU A 80 12.84 -7.33 8.49
CA LEU A 80 13.48 -6.78 9.68
C LEU A 80 14.47 -7.76 10.30
N GLY A 81 15.30 -7.27 11.22
CA GLY A 81 16.35 -8.06 11.87
C GLY A 81 15.86 -9.29 12.65
N ASP A 82 14.56 -9.38 12.96
CA ASP A 82 13.95 -10.57 13.54
C ASP A 82 13.77 -11.74 12.54
N GLY A 83 13.95 -11.47 11.25
CA GLY A 83 13.80 -12.43 10.15
C GLY A 83 12.37 -12.91 9.90
N ARG A 84 11.36 -12.32 10.57
CA ARG A 84 9.96 -12.78 10.56
C ARG A 84 8.97 -11.67 10.20
N THR A 85 9.37 -10.41 10.35
CA THR A 85 8.56 -9.24 10.02
C THR A 85 8.99 -8.66 8.68
N ALA A 86 8.06 -8.56 7.74
CA ALA A 86 8.25 -7.81 6.50
C ALA A 86 7.67 -6.39 6.63
N VAL A 87 8.28 -5.44 5.93
CA VAL A 87 7.78 -4.08 5.76
C VAL A 87 7.68 -3.78 4.28
N ILE A 88 6.48 -3.41 3.85
CA ILE A 88 6.12 -3.17 2.46
C ILE A 88 5.60 -1.74 2.33
N GLU A 89 6.13 -0.98 1.38
CA GLU A 89 5.46 0.23 0.88
C GLU A 89 4.75 -0.13 -0.42
N MET A 90 3.42 -0.04 -0.45
CA MET A 90 2.64 -0.38 -1.65
C MET A 90 3.08 0.46 -2.87
N ALA A 91 3.56 1.69 -2.62
CA ALA A 91 4.01 2.60 -3.66
C ALA A 91 5.18 2.05 -4.49
N ALA A 92 5.97 1.12 -3.96
CA ALA A 92 7.08 0.49 -4.67
C ALA A 92 6.62 -0.34 -5.89
N ALA A 93 5.38 -0.87 -5.87
CA ALA A 93 4.81 -1.61 -6.99
C ALA A 93 3.54 -0.97 -7.57
N SER A 94 2.80 -0.20 -6.76
CA SER A 94 1.47 0.32 -7.07
C SER A 94 1.34 1.83 -6.86
N GLY A 95 2.47 2.55 -6.84
CA GLY A 95 2.56 3.97 -6.51
C GLY A 95 2.37 4.93 -7.67
N LEU A 96 1.87 6.13 -7.37
CA LEU A 96 1.69 7.24 -8.30
C LEU A 96 2.99 7.70 -9.00
N PRO A 97 4.19 7.65 -8.38
CA PRO A 97 5.45 7.96 -9.06
C PRO A 97 5.79 7.01 -10.23
N LEU A 98 5.23 5.79 -10.25
CA LEU A 98 5.45 4.82 -11.32
C LEU A 98 4.62 5.12 -12.57
N VAL A 99 3.67 6.06 -12.49
CA VAL A 99 2.73 6.38 -13.57
C VAL A 99 3.04 7.77 -14.13
N PRO A 100 3.50 7.88 -15.40
CA PRO A 100 3.65 9.17 -16.08
C PRO A 100 2.37 9.99 -16.01
N VAL A 101 2.50 11.31 -15.86
CA VAL A 101 1.36 12.22 -15.63
C VAL A 101 0.27 12.07 -16.70
N ASP A 102 0.67 11.92 -17.96
CA ASP A 102 -0.20 11.72 -19.12
C ASP A 102 -0.88 10.34 -19.19
N LYS A 103 -0.42 9.38 -18.39
CA LYS A 103 -0.95 8.01 -18.32
C LYS A 103 -1.72 7.70 -17.03
N ARG A 104 -1.86 8.69 -16.15
CA ARG A 104 -2.60 8.56 -14.89
C ARG A 104 -4.08 8.28 -15.17
N ASN A 105 -4.51 7.06 -14.85
CA ASN A 105 -5.89 6.63 -15.08
C ASN A 105 -6.32 5.59 -14.02
N PRO A 106 -7.03 6.00 -12.96
CA PRO A 106 -7.43 5.11 -11.87
C PRO A 106 -8.50 4.07 -12.30
N TRP A 107 -9.07 4.22 -13.50
CA TRP A 107 -9.95 3.24 -14.10
C TRP A 107 -9.25 1.90 -14.36
N VAL A 108 -7.97 1.95 -14.75
CA VAL A 108 -7.21 0.76 -15.21
C VAL A 108 -6.07 0.37 -14.27
N THR A 109 -5.70 1.23 -13.33
CA THR A 109 -4.52 0.97 -12.49
C THR A 109 -4.75 -0.11 -11.43
N THR A 110 -3.78 -1.01 -11.26
CA THR A 110 -3.91 -2.21 -10.43
C THR A 110 -2.98 -2.25 -9.22
N THR A 111 -3.46 -2.86 -8.14
CA THR A 111 -2.69 -3.20 -6.93
C THR A 111 -2.00 -4.56 -7.01
N TYR A 112 -2.02 -5.24 -8.17
CA TYR A 112 -1.50 -6.60 -8.32
C TYR A 112 -0.05 -6.76 -7.81
N GLY A 113 0.83 -5.82 -8.13
CA GLY A 113 2.21 -5.85 -7.67
C GLY A 113 2.37 -5.75 -6.15
N THR A 114 1.46 -5.07 -5.45
CA THR A 114 1.42 -5.07 -3.98
C THR A 114 1.15 -6.47 -3.44
N GLY A 115 0.22 -7.22 -4.07
CA GLY A 115 -0.03 -8.62 -3.70
C GLY A 115 1.16 -9.54 -4.01
N GLU A 116 1.89 -9.30 -5.11
CA GLU A 116 3.15 -10.02 -5.40
C GLU A 116 4.22 -9.77 -4.34
N MET A 117 4.34 -8.54 -3.80
CA MET A 117 5.25 -8.24 -2.69
C MET A 117 4.85 -8.96 -1.40
N ILE A 118 3.56 -8.97 -1.07
CA ILE A 118 3.04 -9.70 0.10
C ILE A 118 3.35 -11.19 -0.06
N LYS A 119 3.06 -11.77 -1.24
CA LYS A 119 3.37 -13.18 -1.55
C LYS A 119 4.85 -13.50 -1.38
N ALA A 120 5.74 -12.64 -1.89
CA ALA A 120 7.18 -12.81 -1.72
C ALA A 120 7.60 -12.76 -0.25
N ALA A 121 7.02 -11.87 0.56
CA ALA A 121 7.26 -11.86 2.00
C ALA A 121 6.84 -13.18 2.68
N LEU A 122 5.69 -13.75 2.29
CA LEU A 122 5.25 -15.06 2.79
C LEU A 122 6.18 -16.21 2.36
N GLU A 123 6.75 -16.14 1.15
CA GLU A 123 7.75 -17.09 0.63
C GLU A 123 9.07 -17.01 1.40
N HIS A 124 9.42 -15.83 1.91
CA HIS A 124 10.54 -15.66 2.83
C HIS A 124 10.23 -16.08 4.29
N GLY A 125 9.04 -16.62 4.55
CA GLY A 125 8.66 -17.13 5.87
C GLY A 125 8.16 -16.05 6.83
N CYS A 126 7.93 -14.83 6.37
CA CYS A 126 7.36 -13.78 7.21
C CYS A 126 5.93 -14.14 7.64
N ARG A 127 5.59 -13.83 8.88
CA ARG A 127 4.25 -14.01 9.47
C ARG A 127 3.72 -12.75 10.14
N ARG A 128 4.47 -11.66 10.02
CA ARG A 128 4.06 -10.31 10.35
C ARG A 128 4.41 -9.43 9.17
N ILE A 129 3.45 -8.66 8.66
CA ILE A 129 3.65 -7.77 7.52
C ILE A 129 3.13 -6.39 7.88
N ILE A 130 4.01 -5.40 7.87
CA ILE A 130 3.66 -3.99 8.00
C ILE A 130 3.52 -3.43 6.58
N VAL A 131 2.36 -2.88 6.24
CA VAL A 131 2.06 -2.34 4.91
C VAL A 131 1.81 -0.84 5.02
N GLY A 132 2.74 -0.05 4.49
CA GLY A 132 2.55 1.37 4.20
C GLY A 132 1.73 1.54 2.93
N ILE A 133 0.56 2.18 3.03
CA ILE A 133 -0.36 2.37 1.91
C ILE A 133 -0.40 3.81 1.36
N GLY A 134 0.58 4.65 1.72
CA GLY A 134 0.73 5.98 1.14
C GLY A 134 1.05 5.95 -0.36
N GLY A 135 0.68 7.02 -1.08
CA GLY A 135 1.20 7.29 -2.43
C GLY A 135 0.65 6.43 -3.58
N SER A 136 -0.50 5.76 -3.41
CA SER A 136 -1.12 4.89 -4.45
C SER A 136 -1.45 5.57 -5.78
N ALA A 137 -1.30 4.83 -6.89
CA ALA A 137 -1.82 5.16 -8.23
C ALA A 137 -3.23 4.62 -8.50
N THR A 138 -3.75 3.80 -7.59
CA THR A 138 -4.84 2.85 -7.84
C THR A 138 -6.18 3.30 -7.24
N ASN A 139 -7.29 2.81 -7.79
CA ASN A 139 -8.62 2.92 -7.17
C ASN A 139 -9.44 1.64 -7.41
N ASP A 140 -8.79 0.49 -7.20
CA ASP A 140 -9.31 -0.84 -7.48
C ASP A 140 -9.73 -1.61 -6.21
N ALA A 141 -9.86 -0.93 -5.07
CA ALA A 141 -10.20 -1.55 -3.78
C ALA A 141 -9.23 -2.63 -3.27
N GLY A 142 -8.01 -2.71 -3.81
CA GLY A 142 -7.13 -3.84 -3.51
C GLY A 142 -7.49 -5.12 -4.26
N ALA A 143 -8.37 -5.06 -5.27
CA ALA A 143 -8.76 -6.21 -6.07
C ALA A 143 -7.55 -6.88 -6.73
N GLY A 144 -6.67 -6.10 -7.37
CA GLY A 144 -5.45 -6.65 -7.96
C GLY A 144 -4.58 -7.39 -6.93
N MET A 145 -4.39 -6.80 -5.75
CA MET A 145 -3.66 -7.44 -4.64
C MET A 145 -4.30 -8.77 -4.25
N ALA A 146 -5.61 -8.81 -4.06
CA ALA A 146 -6.32 -10.04 -3.71
C ALA A 146 -6.16 -11.12 -4.79
N GLN A 147 -6.24 -10.74 -6.07
CA GLN A 147 -6.02 -11.65 -7.20
C GLN A 147 -4.61 -12.25 -7.20
N ALA A 148 -3.58 -11.44 -6.94
CA ALA A 148 -2.20 -11.90 -6.85
C ALA A 148 -1.96 -12.89 -5.69
N LEU A 149 -2.74 -12.76 -4.61
CA LEU A 149 -2.75 -13.66 -3.45
C LEU A 149 -3.61 -14.91 -3.68
N GLY A 150 -4.24 -15.06 -4.84
CA GLY A 150 -4.99 -16.25 -5.23
C GLY A 150 -6.51 -16.14 -5.05
N VAL A 151 -7.05 -14.98 -4.67
CA VAL A 151 -8.50 -14.77 -4.65
C VAL A 151 -9.03 -14.68 -6.08
N GLN A 152 -10.13 -15.38 -6.36
CA GLN A 152 -10.82 -15.27 -7.63
C GLN A 152 -11.94 -14.24 -7.51
N LEU A 153 -11.88 -13.22 -8.36
CA LEU A 153 -12.86 -12.14 -8.46
C LEU A 153 -13.57 -12.36 -9.79
N LEU A 154 -14.75 -12.96 -9.73
CA LEU A 154 -15.41 -13.54 -10.90
C LEU A 154 -16.59 -12.66 -11.35
N ASP A 155 -16.76 -12.52 -12.66
CA ASP A 155 -17.95 -11.92 -13.26
C ASP A 155 -19.13 -12.89 -13.34
N ALA A 156 -20.25 -12.44 -13.92
CA ALA A 156 -21.49 -13.23 -14.01
C ALA A 156 -21.34 -14.51 -14.87
N ASP A 157 -20.34 -14.56 -15.75
CA ASP A 157 -20.02 -15.74 -16.56
C ASP A 157 -19.01 -16.67 -15.85
N GLY A 158 -18.62 -16.36 -14.62
CA GLY A 158 -17.62 -17.11 -13.86
C GLY A 158 -16.19 -16.88 -14.33
N LYS A 159 -15.90 -15.79 -15.04
CA LYS A 159 -14.54 -15.44 -15.49
C LYS A 159 -13.91 -14.41 -14.58
N GLN A 160 -12.59 -14.48 -14.42
CA GLN A 160 -11.84 -13.48 -13.67
C GLN A 160 -12.03 -12.08 -14.27
N ILE A 161 -12.40 -11.10 -13.43
CA ILE A 161 -12.46 -9.69 -13.84
C ILE A 161 -11.05 -9.17 -14.16
N GLY A 162 -10.98 -8.15 -15.02
CA GLY A 162 -9.72 -7.51 -15.35
C GLY A 162 -9.15 -6.66 -14.20
N PHE A 163 -8.16 -5.85 -14.55
CA PHE A 163 -7.50 -4.93 -13.64
C PHE A 163 -8.18 -3.55 -13.59
N GLY A 164 -8.04 -2.90 -12.44
CA GLY A 164 -8.44 -1.51 -12.24
C GLY A 164 -9.84 -1.31 -11.67
N GLY A 165 -10.09 -0.10 -11.17
CA GLY A 165 -11.38 0.27 -10.56
C GLY A 165 -12.57 0.20 -11.51
N GLY A 166 -12.34 0.27 -12.82
CA GLY A 166 -13.37 0.13 -13.84
C GLY A 166 -13.98 -1.27 -13.90
N GLU A 167 -13.20 -2.29 -13.59
CA GLU A 167 -13.62 -3.69 -13.68
C GLU A 167 -14.45 -4.15 -12.48
N LEU A 168 -14.39 -3.42 -11.35
CA LEU A 168 -15.13 -3.74 -10.14
C LEU A 168 -16.66 -3.79 -10.37
N GLY A 169 -17.20 -2.97 -11.27
CA GLY A 169 -18.63 -3.00 -11.61
C GLY A 169 -19.09 -4.32 -12.27
N ARG A 170 -18.16 -5.16 -12.74
CA ARG A 170 -18.43 -6.49 -13.30
C ARG A 170 -18.36 -7.60 -12.25
N LEU A 171 -17.84 -7.31 -11.05
CA LEU A 171 -17.66 -8.31 -10.01
C LEU A 171 -19.01 -8.93 -9.65
N HIS A 172 -19.14 -10.24 -9.82
CA HIS A 172 -20.34 -10.96 -9.47
C HIS A 172 -20.15 -11.86 -8.26
N ARG A 173 -18.95 -12.43 -8.04
CA ARG A 173 -18.67 -13.37 -6.94
C ARG A 173 -17.20 -13.31 -6.52
N ILE A 174 -16.95 -13.42 -5.22
CA ILE A 174 -15.62 -13.62 -4.64
C ILE A 174 -15.47 -15.09 -4.24
N ASP A 175 -14.39 -15.72 -4.69
CA ASP A 175 -14.03 -17.08 -4.30
C ASP A 175 -12.63 -17.10 -3.67
N MET A 176 -12.61 -17.48 -2.38
CA MET A 176 -11.42 -17.50 -1.52
C MET A 176 -10.75 -18.87 -1.48
N SER A 177 -11.26 -19.88 -2.19
CA SER A 177 -10.78 -21.27 -2.10
C SER A 177 -9.32 -21.46 -2.52
N THR A 178 -8.80 -20.55 -3.35
CA THR A 178 -7.42 -20.54 -3.84
C THR A 178 -6.55 -19.46 -3.20
N LEU A 179 -7.04 -18.78 -2.16
CA LEU A 179 -6.22 -17.84 -1.38
C LEU A 179 -4.99 -18.56 -0.82
N ASP A 180 -3.84 -17.89 -0.86
CA ASP A 180 -2.62 -18.36 -0.23
C ASP A 180 -2.87 -18.65 1.28
N PRO A 181 -2.79 -19.91 1.72
CA PRO A 181 -3.19 -20.28 3.08
C PRO A 181 -2.32 -19.60 4.16
N ARG A 182 -1.10 -19.17 3.81
CA ARG A 182 -0.19 -18.48 4.73
C ARG A 182 -0.73 -17.12 5.18
N ILE A 183 -1.64 -16.51 4.42
CA ILE A 183 -2.31 -15.25 4.81
C ILE A 183 -3.09 -15.44 6.12
N ASN A 184 -3.75 -16.59 6.32
CA ASN A 184 -4.52 -16.85 7.53
C ASN A 184 -3.64 -16.99 8.79
N GLU A 185 -2.34 -17.25 8.62
CA GLU A 185 -1.36 -17.35 9.70
C GLU A 185 -0.57 -16.04 9.91
N THR A 186 -0.87 -15.01 9.13
CA THR A 186 -0.06 -13.79 9.05
C THR A 186 -0.79 -12.62 9.67
N GLU A 187 -0.13 -11.94 10.61
CA GLU A 187 -0.58 -10.64 11.10
C GLU A 187 -0.25 -9.56 10.05
N VAL A 188 -1.28 -8.89 9.53
CA VAL A 188 -1.11 -7.75 8.61
C VAL A 188 -1.44 -6.46 9.35
N ILE A 189 -0.46 -5.58 9.46
CA ILE A 189 -0.57 -4.28 10.10
C ILE A 189 -0.50 -3.22 9.01
N VAL A 190 -1.55 -2.41 8.90
CA VAL A 190 -1.64 -1.37 7.87
C VAL A 190 -1.33 -0.03 8.50
N ALA A 191 -0.33 0.69 7.97
CA ALA A 191 -0.08 2.07 8.34
C ALA A 191 -1.02 2.96 7.53
N CYS A 192 -2.07 3.45 8.21
CA CYS A 192 -3.12 4.28 7.66
C CYS A 192 -3.27 5.54 8.52
N ASP A 193 -3.06 6.71 7.91
CA ASP A 193 -3.07 8.02 8.55
C ASP A 193 -4.37 8.81 8.29
N VAL A 194 -5.32 8.22 7.55
CA VAL A 194 -6.59 8.84 7.17
C VAL A 194 -7.80 8.03 7.66
N ASP A 195 -8.93 8.71 7.87
CA ASP A 195 -10.17 8.11 8.37
C ASP A 195 -11.24 7.89 7.29
N ASN A 196 -10.92 8.22 6.03
CA ASN A 196 -11.86 8.19 4.92
C ASN A 196 -12.48 6.79 4.72
N PRO A 197 -13.83 6.69 4.63
CA PRO A 197 -14.51 5.42 4.35
C PRO A 197 -14.27 4.97 2.90
N LEU A 198 -14.73 3.77 2.54
CA LEU A 198 -14.55 3.26 1.18
C LEU A 198 -15.30 4.12 0.14
N THR A 199 -16.55 4.48 0.42
CA THR A 199 -17.48 5.13 -0.52
C THR A 199 -18.04 6.46 0.03
N GLY A 200 -18.71 7.21 -0.85
CA GLY A 200 -19.40 8.46 -0.53
C GLY A 200 -18.54 9.70 -0.79
N GLU A 201 -19.06 10.88 -0.44
CA GLU A 201 -18.39 12.17 -0.72
C GLU A 201 -17.02 12.30 -0.03
N ARG A 202 -16.86 11.63 1.12
CA ARG A 202 -15.58 11.49 1.83
C ARG A 202 -14.81 10.23 1.45
N GLY A 203 -15.31 9.43 0.52
CA GLY A 203 -14.79 8.13 0.16
C GLY A 203 -13.55 8.17 -0.73
N ALA A 204 -13.01 6.99 -1.03
CA ALA A 204 -11.75 6.85 -1.75
C ALA A 204 -11.75 7.55 -3.12
N ALA A 205 -12.83 7.35 -3.88
CA ALA A 205 -12.96 7.89 -5.22
C ALA A 205 -13.03 9.43 -5.21
N TYR A 206 -13.93 10.01 -4.44
CA TYR A 206 -14.13 11.46 -4.39
C TYR A 206 -12.92 12.23 -3.87
N VAL A 207 -12.26 11.71 -2.84
CA VAL A 207 -11.16 12.42 -2.18
C VAL A 207 -9.83 12.24 -2.92
N TYR A 208 -9.53 11.02 -3.41
CA TYR A 208 -8.17 10.70 -3.88
C TYR A 208 -8.05 10.36 -5.36
N SER A 209 -9.14 10.07 -6.09
CA SER A 209 -9.01 9.78 -7.52
C SER A 209 -8.69 10.99 -8.41
N PRO A 210 -9.10 12.25 -8.11
CA PRO A 210 -8.74 13.40 -8.93
C PRO A 210 -7.22 13.59 -9.08
N GLN A 211 -6.44 13.47 -7.99
CA GLN A 211 -4.98 13.53 -8.04
C GLN A 211 -4.34 12.35 -8.81
N LYS A 212 -5.09 11.25 -9.00
CA LYS A 212 -4.70 10.06 -9.77
C LYS A 212 -5.14 10.14 -11.23
N GLY A 213 -5.75 11.24 -11.68
CA GLY A 213 -6.15 11.45 -13.07
C GLY A 213 -7.64 11.22 -13.39
N ALA A 214 -8.49 11.00 -12.39
CA ALA A 214 -9.93 10.84 -12.64
C ALA A 214 -10.63 12.15 -12.99
N THR A 215 -11.48 12.11 -14.02
CA THR A 215 -12.46 13.16 -14.29
C THR A 215 -13.65 13.08 -13.31
N PRO A 216 -14.47 14.13 -13.15
CA PRO A 216 -15.65 14.07 -12.28
C PRO A 216 -16.62 12.93 -12.60
N GLU A 217 -16.81 12.61 -13.90
CA GLU A 217 -17.63 11.48 -14.32
C GLU A 217 -16.99 10.14 -13.90
N MET A 218 -15.68 10.01 -14.05
CA MET A 218 -14.93 8.83 -13.66
C MET A 218 -14.99 8.62 -12.14
N VAL A 219 -14.90 9.70 -11.35
CA VAL A 219 -15.06 9.66 -9.89
C VAL A 219 -16.41 9.06 -9.49
N ALA A 220 -17.51 9.54 -10.08
CA ALA A 220 -18.85 9.04 -9.75
C ALA A 220 -19.00 7.54 -10.08
N LYS A 221 -18.45 7.10 -11.22
CA LYS A 221 -18.45 5.69 -11.62
C LYS A 221 -17.57 4.82 -10.71
N LEU A 222 -16.38 5.30 -10.34
CA LEU A 222 -15.48 4.61 -9.42
C LEU A 222 -16.13 4.46 -8.04
N ASP A 223 -16.81 5.49 -7.51
CA ASP A 223 -17.53 5.38 -6.24
C ASP A 223 -18.66 4.34 -6.30
N ALA A 224 -19.44 4.33 -7.39
CA ALA A 224 -20.48 3.32 -7.60
C ALA A 224 -19.89 1.90 -7.67
N ASN A 225 -18.76 1.74 -8.35
CA ASN A 225 -18.04 0.47 -8.44
C ASN A 225 -17.48 0.01 -7.08
N LEU A 226 -16.99 0.93 -6.25
CA LEU A 226 -16.54 0.63 -4.89
C LEU A 226 -17.71 0.23 -3.97
N ARG A 227 -18.87 0.86 -4.12
CA ARG A 227 -20.10 0.48 -3.42
C ARG A 227 -20.55 -0.92 -3.79
N HIS A 228 -20.58 -1.21 -5.10
CA HIS A 228 -20.86 -2.54 -5.60
C HIS A 228 -19.86 -3.59 -5.06
N PHE A 229 -18.56 -3.28 -5.05
CA PHE A 229 -17.55 -4.14 -4.43
C PHE A 229 -17.85 -4.42 -2.95
N ALA A 230 -18.18 -3.37 -2.17
CA ALA A 230 -18.53 -3.52 -0.75
C ALA A 230 -19.76 -4.40 -0.52
N GLU A 231 -20.78 -4.28 -1.38
CA GLU A 231 -21.98 -5.12 -1.34
C GLU A 231 -21.63 -6.60 -1.60
N ILE A 232 -20.78 -6.89 -2.58
CA ILE A 232 -20.33 -8.26 -2.87
C ILE A 232 -19.48 -8.81 -1.71
N VAL A 233 -18.58 -8.02 -1.14
CA VAL A 233 -17.80 -8.42 0.05
C VAL A 233 -18.71 -8.75 1.23
N ARG A 234 -19.73 -7.91 1.49
CA ARG A 234 -20.73 -8.16 2.54
C ARG A 234 -21.49 -9.45 2.28
N ARG A 235 -21.89 -9.71 1.03
CA ARG A 235 -22.65 -10.90 0.65
C ARG A 235 -21.83 -12.20 0.72
N ASP A 236 -20.61 -12.20 0.17
CA ASP A 236 -19.82 -13.42 -0.01
C ASP A 236 -18.91 -13.73 1.18
N LEU A 237 -18.41 -12.69 1.86
CA LEU A 237 -17.44 -12.83 2.96
C LEU A 237 -18.04 -12.46 4.33
N ASN A 238 -19.28 -11.98 4.37
CA ASN A 238 -19.96 -11.55 5.60
C ASN A 238 -19.15 -10.48 6.37
N LYS A 239 -18.49 -9.56 5.64
CA LYS A 239 -17.75 -8.42 6.19
C LYS A 239 -18.35 -7.11 5.73
N ASP A 240 -18.61 -6.19 6.65
CA ASP A 240 -19.00 -4.82 6.31
C ASP A 240 -17.77 -3.90 6.33
N ILE A 241 -17.30 -3.53 5.14
CA ILE A 241 -16.09 -2.72 4.94
C ILE A 241 -16.40 -1.29 4.51
N GLU A 242 -17.66 -0.98 4.16
CA GLU A 242 -17.99 0.22 3.39
C GLU A 242 -17.72 1.52 4.17
N HIS A 243 -18.06 1.51 5.45
CA HIS A 243 -18.00 2.69 6.33
C HIS A 243 -16.91 2.59 7.40
N VAL A 244 -16.03 1.59 7.31
CA VAL A 244 -14.93 1.44 8.26
C VAL A 244 -13.94 2.60 8.07
N PRO A 245 -13.56 3.32 9.14
CA PRO A 245 -12.55 4.38 9.04
C PRO A 245 -11.24 3.85 8.45
N GLY A 246 -10.71 4.55 7.43
CA GLY A 246 -9.50 4.16 6.73
C GLY A 246 -9.71 3.12 5.62
N ALA A 247 -10.91 2.57 5.44
CA ALA A 247 -11.21 1.64 4.34
C ALA A 247 -10.96 2.28 2.96
N GLY A 248 -11.15 3.59 2.83
CA GLY A 248 -10.91 4.31 1.58
C GLY A 248 -9.44 4.63 1.29
N ALA A 249 -8.53 4.36 2.23
CA ALA A 249 -7.11 4.62 2.03
C ALA A 249 -6.58 3.85 0.81
N ALA A 250 -5.66 4.49 0.09
CA ALA A 250 -5.06 3.95 -1.13
C ALA A 250 -6.06 3.49 -2.21
N GLY A 251 -7.17 4.22 -2.39
CA GLY A 251 -8.15 3.85 -3.42
C GLY A 251 -8.97 2.60 -3.07
N GLY A 252 -9.17 2.37 -1.77
CA GLY A 252 -9.89 1.23 -1.22
C GLY A 252 -9.00 0.03 -0.88
N LEU A 253 -7.68 0.09 -1.10
CA LEU A 253 -6.75 -0.96 -0.67
C LEU A 253 -6.81 -1.20 0.84
N GLY A 254 -7.08 -0.15 1.64
CA GLY A 254 -7.33 -0.29 3.07
C GLY A 254 -8.45 -1.30 3.35
N ALA A 255 -9.56 -1.22 2.63
CA ALA A 255 -10.65 -2.19 2.71
C ALA A 255 -10.26 -3.58 2.20
N GLY A 256 -9.47 -3.66 1.13
CA GLY A 256 -8.98 -4.93 0.58
C GLY A 256 -8.05 -5.70 1.53
N LEU A 257 -7.39 -5.01 2.46
CA LEU A 257 -6.53 -5.60 3.49
C LEU A 257 -7.30 -6.06 4.76
N MET A 258 -8.60 -5.77 4.88
CA MET A 258 -9.45 -6.07 6.06
C MET A 258 -10.12 -7.44 6.08
#